data_AF-A0A0F9I1S9-F1
#
_entry.id   AF-A0A0F9I1S9-F1
#
_cell.length_a   1.000
_cell.length_b   1.000
_cell.length_c   1.000
_cell.angle_alpha   90.00
_cell.angle_beta   90.00
_cell.angle_gamma   90.00
#
_symmetry.space_group_name_H-M   'P 1'
#
loop_
_entity.id
_entity.type
_entity.pdbx_description
1 polymer ?
#
loop_
_entity_poly.entity_id
_entity_poly.type
_entity_poly.pdbx_seq_one_letter_code
_entity_poly.pdbx_strand_id
1 'polypeptide(L)'
;PDADILRKYLSKNYPNGDYHSAYEAGFCGFSPHRELIIQGINNIVINPADVPSTDKERKQKEDKRDSRKIARSLYNNELAAIYVPDMEIEGLRSLVRYRKTLVKEINRYKNRTKSLLYYYGIRICKW
;
A
#
# COMPACT_ATOMS: atom_id res chain seq x y z
N PRO A 1 -0.66 6.11 -8.50
CA PRO A 1 0.59 6.82 -8.89
C PRO A 1 1.10 6.22 -10.19
N ASP A 2 1.26 7.05 -11.21
CA ASP A 2 1.71 6.64 -12.55
C ASP A 2 3.13 7.17 -12.75
N ALA A 3 4.10 6.26 -12.93
CA ALA A 3 5.50 6.61 -13.02
C ALA A 3 5.82 7.33 -14.34
N ASP A 4 5.13 6.98 -15.43
CA ASP A 4 5.31 7.61 -16.74
C ASP A 4 4.90 9.08 -16.72
N ILE A 5 3.77 9.39 -16.08
CA ILE A 5 3.31 10.79 -15.94
C ILE A 5 4.35 11.60 -15.15
N LEU A 6 4.87 11.06 -14.04
CA LEU A 6 5.86 11.74 -13.23
C LEU A 6 7.18 11.95 -13.98
N ARG A 7 7.70 10.91 -14.63
CA ARG A 7 8.93 10.98 -15.43
C ARG A 7 8.82 12.04 -16.52
N LYS A 8 7.72 12.04 -17.30
CA LYS A 8 7.50 13.02 -18.38
C LYS A 8 7.48 14.44 -17.86
N TYR A 9 6.86 14.66 -16.69
CA TYR A 9 6.85 15.96 -16.04
C TYR A 9 8.27 16.39 -15.62
N LEU A 10 9.00 15.50 -14.95
CA LEU A 10 10.36 15.77 -14.46
C LEU A 10 11.32 16.06 -15.62
N SER A 11 11.35 15.21 -16.64
CA SER A 11 12.24 15.37 -17.80
C SER A 11 11.97 16.64 -18.60
N LYS A 12 10.71 17.09 -18.65
CA LYS A 12 10.30 18.30 -19.38
C LYS A 12 10.68 19.58 -18.63
N ASN A 13 10.47 19.61 -17.31
CA ASN A 13 10.62 20.83 -16.51
C ASN A 13 12.01 20.95 -15.86
N TYR A 14 12.70 19.83 -15.63
CA TYR A 14 13.97 19.76 -14.92
C TYR A 14 14.96 18.84 -15.64
N PRO A 15 15.30 19.13 -16.92
CA PRO A 15 16.14 18.24 -17.72
C PRO A 15 17.49 17.94 -17.04
N ASN A 16 17.99 16.71 -17.21
CA ASN A 16 19.23 16.20 -16.62
C ASN A 16 19.27 16.21 -15.08
N GLY A 17 18.11 16.28 -14.41
CA GLY A 17 18.03 16.12 -12.96
C GLY A 17 18.32 14.70 -12.49
N ASP A 18 18.92 14.58 -11.31
CA ASP A 18 18.90 13.35 -10.52
C ASP A 18 17.61 13.32 -9.71
N TYR A 19 16.72 12.39 -10.03
CA TYR A 19 15.36 12.37 -9.49
C TYR A 19 15.24 11.39 -8.33
N HIS A 20 14.79 11.90 -7.20
CA HIS A 20 14.47 11.12 -6.02
C HIS A 20 12.98 11.22 -5.70
N SER A 21 12.36 10.12 -5.33
CA SER A 21 10.95 10.08 -4.92
C SER A 21 10.72 9.13 -3.76
N ALA A 22 9.59 9.32 -3.07
CA ALA A 22 9.18 8.46 -1.99
C ALA A 22 7.66 8.37 -1.93
N TYR A 23 7.14 7.23 -1.48
CA TYR A 23 5.73 7.08 -1.18
C TYR A 23 5.49 6.12 -0.01
N GLU A 24 4.33 6.30 0.64
CA GLU A 24 3.93 5.47 1.77
C GLU A 24 3.47 4.07 1.35
N ALA A 25 3.98 3.07 2.05
CA ALA A 25 3.48 1.70 1.95
C ALA A 25 1.99 1.67 2.29
N GLY A 26 1.18 1.26 1.31
CA GLY A 26 -0.27 1.32 1.46
C GLY A 26 -1.00 0.63 0.32
N PHE A 27 -2.09 1.25 -0.13
CA PHE A 27 -3.04 0.69 -1.10
C PHE A 27 -2.40 0.21 -2.40
N CYS A 28 -1.40 0.94 -2.91
CA CYS A 28 -0.81 0.72 -4.24
C CYS A 28 0.22 -0.43 -4.29
N GLY A 29 0.56 -1.04 -3.15
CA GLY A 29 1.60 -2.07 -3.05
C GLY A 29 2.98 -1.58 -3.52
N PHE A 30 3.75 -2.47 -4.14
CA PHE A 30 5.14 -2.21 -4.57
C PHE A 30 5.34 -2.03 -6.08
N SER A 31 4.27 -2.13 -6.88
CA SER A 31 4.36 -1.92 -8.33
C SER A 31 4.89 -0.53 -8.72
N PRO A 32 4.39 0.58 -8.11
CA PRO A 32 4.88 1.91 -8.45
C PRO A 32 6.37 2.09 -8.16
N HIS A 33 6.87 1.47 -7.07
CA HIS A 33 8.30 1.52 -6.75
C HIS A 33 9.15 0.93 -7.87
N ARG A 34 8.79 -0.25 -8.36
CA ARG A 34 9.53 -0.94 -9.43
C ARG A 34 9.49 -0.14 -10.73
N GLU A 35 8.33 0.40 -11.06
CA GLU A 35 8.14 1.22 -12.26
C GLU A 35 8.97 2.50 -12.22
N LEU A 36 8.98 3.21 -11.09
CA LEU A 36 9.80 4.42 -10.90
C LEU A 36 11.30 4.12 -11.05
N ILE A 37 11.78 3.02 -10.47
CA ILE A 37 13.18 2.58 -10.59
C ILE A 37 13.54 2.28 -12.05
N ILE A 38 12.66 1.56 -12.79
CA ILE A 38 12.86 1.27 -14.23
C ILE A 38 12.96 2.57 -15.06
N GLN A 39 12.21 3.60 -14.67
CA GLN A 39 12.21 4.91 -15.34
C GLN A 39 13.40 5.79 -14.95
N GLY A 40 14.34 5.28 -14.14
CA GLY A 40 15.55 6.00 -13.70
C GLY A 40 15.30 6.97 -12.55
N ILE A 41 14.20 6.84 -11.82
CA ILE A 41 13.89 7.64 -10.63
C ILE A 41 14.28 6.83 -9.40
N ASN A 42 15.18 7.36 -8.58
CA ASN A 42 15.58 6.78 -7.30
C ASN A 42 14.40 6.85 -6.32
N ASN A 43 13.69 5.75 -6.14
CA ASN A 43 12.49 5.71 -5.32
C ASN A 43 12.68 4.88 -4.05
N ILE A 44 12.20 5.39 -2.91
CA ILE A 44 12.08 4.63 -1.66
C ILE A 44 10.61 4.43 -1.28
N VAL A 45 10.32 3.32 -0.59
CA VAL A 45 9.01 3.10 0.04
C VAL A 45 9.18 3.31 1.53
N ILE A 46 8.25 4.02 2.17
CA ILE A 46 8.35 4.39 3.58
C ILE A 46 7.16 3.86 4.37
N ASN A 47 7.33 3.68 5.68
CA ASN A 47 6.21 3.37 6.56
C ASN A 47 5.42 4.65 6.86
N PRO A 48 4.08 4.66 6.72
CA PRO A 48 3.25 5.82 7.09
C PRO A 48 3.50 6.34 8.53
N ALA A 49 3.92 5.47 9.45
CA ALA A 49 4.22 5.84 10.83
C ALA A 49 5.46 6.72 10.97
N ASP A 50 6.39 6.67 10.00
CA ASP A 50 7.68 7.34 10.08
C ASP A 50 7.62 8.78 9.53
N VAL A 51 6.48 9.19 8.94
CA VAL A 51 6.26 10.58 8.49
C VAL A 51 5.79 11.43 9.67
N PRO A 52 6.61 12.36 10.19
CA PRO A 52 6.29 13.10 11.42
C PRO A 52 5.02 13.94 11.25
N SER A 53 3.89 13.56 11.84
CA SER A 53 2.59 14.17 11.56
C SER A 53 1.82 14.60 12.80
N THR A 54 1.35 15.85 12.77
CA THR A 54 0.52 16.42 13.85
C THR A 54 -0.92 15.87 13.80
N ASP A 55 -1.62 15.86 14.92
CA ASP A 55 -3.02 15.38 14.97
C ASP A 55 -3.97 16.20 14.07
N LYS A 56 -3.70 17.50 13.92
CA LYS A 56 -4.47 18.36 13.02
C LYS A 56 -4.29 17.96 11.55
N GLU A 57 -3.08 17.58 11.17
CA GLU A 57 -2.76 17.07 9.83
C GLU A 57 -3.41 15.72 9.56
N ARG A 58 -3.33 14.79 10.52
CA ARG A 58 -3.96 13.47 10.39
C ARG A 58 -5.47 13.57 10.15
N LYS A 59 -6.13 14.58 10.73
CA LYS A 59 -7.57 14.86 10.57
C LYS A 59 -7.91 15.60 9.27
N GLN A 60 -6.97 16.34 8.68
CA GLN A 60 -7.15 17.09 7.44
C GLN A 60 -6.29 16.46 6.34
N LYS A 61 -6.72 15.28 5.87
CA LYS A 61 -6.06 14.60 4.75
C LYS A 61 -6.25 15.39 3.46
N GLU A 62 -5.15 15.86 2.91
CA GLU A 62 -5.10 16.49 1.58
C GLU A 62 -3.88 15.93 0.84
N ASP A 63 -4.12 15.21 -0.26
CA ASP A 63 -3.07 14.51 -1.01
C ASP A 63 -1.90 15.43 -1.43
N LYS A 64 -2.21 16.70 -1.74
CA LYS A 64 -1.20 17.73 -2.11
C LYS A 64 -0.33 18.16 -0.95
N ARG A 65 -0.84 18.14 0.28
CA ARG A 65 -0.09 18.51 1.48
C ARG A 65 0.83 17.36 1.89
N ASP A 66 0.29 16.14 1.90
CA ASP A 66 1.03 14.93 2.28
C ASP A 66 2.19 14.66 1.32
N SER A 67 1.98 14.79 0.00
CA SER A 67 3.04 14.65 -1.00
C SER A 67 4.18 15.66 -0.84
N ARG A 68 3.88 16.94 -0.58
CA ARG A 68 4.92 17.96 -0.33
C ARG A 68 5.73 17.67 0.93
N LYS A 69 5.07 17.14 1.95
CA LYS A 69 5.70 16.78 3.22
C LYS A 69 6.68 15.63 3.03
N ILE A 70 6.24 14.56 2.37
CA ILE A 70 7.10 13.43 2.02
C ILE A 70 8.31 13.91 1.21
N ALA A 71 8.09 14.78 0.20
CA ALA A 71 9.19 15.34 -0.59
C ALA A 71 10.18 16.15 0.26
N ARG A 72 9.70 16.94 1.24
CA ARG A 72 10.55 17.71 2.14
C ARG A 72 11.37 16.82 3.08
N SER A 73 10.75 15.82 3.70
CA SER A 73 11.46 14.88 4.57
C SER A 73 12.43 13.99 3.80
N LEU A 74 12.10 13.64 2.55
CA LEU A 74 13.04 12.95 1.65
C LEU A 74 14.28 13.80 1.39
N TYR A 75 14.08 15.08 1.03
CA TYR A 75 15.18 16.01 0.81
C TYR A 75 16.08 16.19 2.05
N ASN A 76 15.49 16.16 3.24
CA ASN A 76 16.21 16.25 4.51
C ASN A 76 16.83 14.92 4.97
N ASN A 77 16.67 13.82 4.23
CA ASN A 77 17.07 12.46 4.66
C ASN A 77 16.45 12.01 5.99
N GLU A 78 15.23 12.44 6.27
CA GLU A 78 14.49 12.10 7.50
C GLU A 78 13.68 10.79 7.35
N LEU A 79 13.63 10.22 6.15
CA LEU A 79 12.80 9.05 5.83
C LEU A 79 13.62 7.76 5.83
N ALA A 80 13.11 6.74 6.52
CA ALA A 80 13.67 5.39 6.49
C ALA A 80 12.95 4.54 5.43
N ALA A 81 13.74 4.00 4.49
CA ALA A 81 13.22 3.07 3.49
C ALA A 81 12.84 1.73 4.13
N ILE A 82 11.67 1.19 3.78
CA ILE A 82 11.29 -0.17 4.12
C ILE A 82 11.82 -1.16 3.08
N TYR A 83 11.97 -2.41 3.51
CA TYR A 83 12.31 -3.50 2.60
C TYR A 83 11.17 -3.76 1.61
N VAL A 84 11.47 -3.67 0.32
CA VAL A 84 10.59 -4.09 -0.77
C VAL A 84 10.93 -5.53 -1.14
N PRO A 85 10.03 -6.50 -0.91
CA PRO A 85 10.29 -7.89 -1.29
C PRO A 85 10.32 -8.05 -2.81
N ASP A 86 11.04 -9.07 -3.29
CA ASP A 86 10.94 -9.50 -4.68
C ASP A 86 9.53 -9.95 -5.04
N MET A 87 9.22 -9.87 -6.33
CA MET A 87 7.88 -10.17 -6.85
C MET A 87 7.43 -11.60 -6.54
N GLU A 88 8.35 -12.56 -6.55
CA GLU A 88 8.06 -13.96 -6.18
C GLU A 88 7.66 -14.08 -4.71
N ILE A 89 8.42 -13.47 -3.80
CA ILE A 89 8.14 -13.48 -2.36
C ILE A 89 6.83 -12.74 -2.06
N GLU A 90 6.59 -11.61 -2.74
CA GLU A 90 5.34 -10.86 -2.67
C GLU A 90 4.14 -11.74 -3.10
N GLY A 91 4.29 -12.46 -4.22
CA GLY A 91 3.28 -13.40 -4.72
C GLY A 91 2.96 -14.53 -3.75
N LEU A 92 4.00 -15.18 -3.19
CA LEU A 92 3.84 -16.24 -2.19
C LEU A 92 3.14 -15.72 -0.92
N ARG A 93 3.52 -14.53 -0.43
CA ARG A 93 2.86 -13.90 0.73
C ARG A 93 1.39 -13.60 0.43
N SER A 94 1.09 -13.09 -0.76
CA SER A 94 -0.27 -12.80 -1.21
C SER A 94 -1.12 -14.06 -1.29
N LEU A 95 -0.59 -15.16 -1.81
CA LEU A 95 -1.27 -16.46 -1.86
C LEU A 95 -1.65 -16.96 -0.46
N VAL A 96 -0.73 -16.92 0.50
CA VAL A 96 -0.99 -17.34 1.89
C VAL A 96 -2.06 -16.46 2.54
N ARG A 97 -2.00 -15.14 2.34
CA ARG A 97 -3.02 -14.21 2.84
C ARG A 97 -4.38 -14.49 2.22
N TYR A 98 -4.44 -14.70 0.90
CA TYR A 98 -5.67 -14.98 0.18
C TYR A 98 -6.32 -16.28 0.67
N ARG A 99 -5.55 -17.35 0.85
CA ARG A 99 -6.04 -18.60 1.47
C ARG A 99 -6.65 -18.36 2.85
N LYS A 100 -6.00 -17.55 3.71
CA LYS A 100 -6.54 -17.20 5.04
C LYS A 100 -7.86 -16.44 4.92
N THR A 101 -7.99 -15.54 3.96
CA THR A 101 -9.25 -14.83 3.67
C THR A 101 -10.35 -15.81 3.28
N LEU A 102 -10.09 -16.70 2.32
CA LEU A 102 -11.08 -17.70 1.88
C LEU A 102 -11.56 -18.59 3.04
N VAL A 103 -10.66 -19.06 3.89
CA VAL A 103 -11.04 -19.87 5.06
C VAL A 103 -11.95 -19.08 6.02
N LYS A 104 -11.66 -17.80 6.25
CA LYS A 104 -12.51 -16.93 7.07
C LYS A 104 -13.89 -16.72 6.43
N GLU A 105 -13.94 -16.54 5.11
CA GLU A 105 -15.19 -16.37 4.36
C GLU A 105 -16.04 -17.64 4.41
N ILE A 106 -15.45 -18.81 4.18
CA ILE A 106 -16.14 -20.10 4.30
C ILE A 106 -16.75 -20.25 5.70
N ASN A 107 -15.99 -19.95 6.75
CA ASN A 107 -16.49 -20.01 8.13
C ASN A 107 -17.62 -19.00 8.37
N ARG A 108 -17.49 -17.77 7.84
CA ARG A 108 -18.54 -16.74 7.93
C ARG A 108 -19.82 -17.21 7.25
N TYR A 109 -19.75 -17.77 6.05
CA TYR A 109 -20.91 -18.28 5.33
C TYR A 109 -21.54 -19.48 6.03
N LYS A 110 -20.74 -20.45 6.48
CA LYS A 110 -21.22 -21.58 7.29
C LYS A 110 -21.99 -21.10 8.52
N ASN A 111 -21.43 -20.16 9.28
CA ASN A 111 -22.08 -19.63 10.48
C ASN A 111 -23.38 -18.88 10.15
N ARG A 112 -23.40 -18.10 9.07
CA ARG A 112 -24.60 -17.39 8.61
C ARG A 112 -25.72 -18.36 8.21
N THR A 113 -25.39 -19.41 7.45
CA THR A 113 -26.35 -20.46 7.08
C THR A 113 -26.86 -21.21 8.32
N LYS A 114 -25.97 -21.61 9.24
CA LYS A 114 -26.38 -22.27 10.49
C LYS A 114 -27.33 -21.40 11.30
N SER A 115 -27.02 -20.12 11.47
CA SER A 115 -27.87 -19.17 12.19
C SER A 115 -29.25 -19.03 11.57
N LEU A 116 -29.35 -19.01 10.24
CA LEU A 116 -30.62 -18.95 9.53
C LEU A 116 -31.45 -20.23 9.75
N LEU A 117 -30.82 -21.40 9.65
CA LEU A 117 -31.50 -22.68 9.88
C LEU A 117 -32.02 -22.80 11.32
N TYR A 118 -31.22 -22.38 12.30
CA TYR A 118 -31.65 -22.35 13.71
C TYR A 118 -32.82 -21.39 13.94
N TYR A 119 -32.84 -20.24 13.28
CA TYR A 119 -33.96 -19.29 13.36
C TYR A 119 -35.29 -19.92 12.94
N TYR A 120 -35.28 -20.79 11.93
CA TYR A 120 -36.47 -21.55 11.48
C TYR A 120 -36.68 -22.89 12.20
N GLY A 121 -35.91 -23.18 13.26
CA GLY A 121 -36.05 -24.43 14.03
C GLY A 121 -35.53 -25.69 13.32
N ILE A 122 -34.82 -25.56 12.20
CA ILE A 122 -34.26 -26.69 11.45
C ILE A 122 -33.03 -27.22 12.20
N ARG A 123 -33.09 -28.46 12.68
CA ARG A 123 -31.96 -29.12 13.34
C ARG A 123 -30.93 -29.57 12.31
N ILE A 124 -29.70 -29.12 12.50
CA ILE A 124 -28.51 -29.53 11.76
C ILE A 124 -27.56 -30.29 12.68
N CYS A 125 -27.09 -31.46 12.22
CA CYS A 125 -26.08 -32.23 12.93
C CYS A 125 -24.80 -31.41 13.09
N LYS A 126 -24.14 -31.54 14.24
CA LYS A 126 -22.79 -31.00 14.43
C LYS A 126 -21.82 -31.87 13.62
N TRP A 127 -21.20 -31.29 12.60
CA TRP A 127 -20.07 -31.86 11.86
C TRP A 127 -18.77 -31.51 12.58
#